data_AF-A0A9P5EX21-F1
#
_entry.id   AF-A0A9P5EX21-F1
#
_cell.length_a   1.000
_cell.length_b   1.000
_cell.length_c   1.000
_cell.angle_alpha   90.00
_cell.angle_beta   90.00
_cell.angle_gamma   90.00
#
_symmetry.space_group_name_H-M   'P 1'
#
loop_
_entity.id
_entity.type
_entity.pdbx_description
1 polymer ?
#
loop_
_entity_poly.entity_id
_entity_poly.type
_entity_poly.pdbx_seq_one_letter_code
_entity_poly.pdbx_strand_id
1 'polypeptide(L)'
;MSTAMDIAATSTTIEPPLFDSGIEPLEGASGNTARSILVALCVDASTREKALRNYYRLMHYEQQLCGQEVIRNASAITTTMGSTKRKAVGEPKICLQCDEIFTEDQNQLGACWYHSGELELMDESAIDREPAEMALYDLDTEPIRARHPEAFRWCCCRKTGKARGCTPGRHESNPDRSKKGRGDFSDLDEDSLDLDDTSLDDDDDDDDDDDGDSSEHSPGSSNHDDMHHHHQQQQQQQQQPQQHSPANGRH
;
A
#
# COMPACT_ATOMS: atom_id res chain seq x y z
N MET A 1 -17.24 74.40 -25.04
CA MET A 1 -16.06 73.51 -24.91
C MET A 1 -16.32 72.63 -23.70
N SER A 2 -16.79 71.40 -23.95
CA SER A 2 -17.18 70.43 -22.93
C SER A 2 -15.95 69.66 -22.46
N THR A 3 -15.68 69.66 -21.15
CA THR A 3 -14.68 68.80 -20.52
C THR A 3 -15.38 67.52 -20.03
N ALA A 4 -15.07 66.39 -20.67
CA ALA A 4 -15.48 65.07 -20.22
C ALA A 4 -14.64 64.63 -19.02
N MET A 5 -15.30 64.04 -18.01
CA MET A 5 -14.68 63.39 -16.87
C MET A 5 -14.37 61.93 -17.22
N ASP A 6 -13.10 61.53 -17.14
CA ASP A 6 -12.69 60.14 -17.22
C ASP A 6 -12.88 59.46 -15.85
N ILE A 7 -13.81 58.50 -15.78
CA ILE A 7 -13.97 57.60 -14.64
C ILE A 7 -13.21 56.33 -14.98
N ALA A 8 -12.03 56.17 -14.39
CA ALA A 8 -11.26 54.93 -14.47
C ALA A 8 -12.00 53.81 -13.74
N ALA A 9 -12.56 52.87 -14.49
CA ALA A 9 -13.09 51.62 -13.94
C ALA A 9 -11.92 50.68 -13.60
N THR A 10 -11.59 50.57 -12.32
CA THR A 10 -10.68 49.53 -11.82
C THR A 10 -11.43 48.20 -11.85
N SER A 11 -11.20 47.42 -12.90
CA SER A 11 -11.60 46.02 -12.96
C SER A 11 -10.65 45.22 -12.08
N THR A 12 -11.06 44.93 -10.85
CA THR A 12 -10.36 43.99 -9.99
C THR A 12 -10.64 42.58 -10.53
N THR A 13 -9.75 42.10 -11.38
CA THR A 13 -9.65 40.67 -11.70
C THR A 13 -9.31 39.96 -10.41
N ILE A 14 -10.31 39.34 -9.79
CA ILE A 14 -10.09 38.34 -8.74
C ILE A 14 -9.54 37.12 -9.50
N GLU A 15 -8.21 37.01 -9.58
CA GLU A 15 -7.60 35.75 -9.98
C GLU A 15 -8.03 34.69 -8.96
N PRO A 16 -8.59 33.55 -9.41
CA PRO A 16 -8.88 32.45 -8.50
C PRO A 16 -7.57 32.04 -7.84
N PRO A 17 -7.52 31.90 -6.50
CA PRO A 17 -6.32 31.44 -5.84
C PRO A 17 -5.94 30.09 -6.45
N LEU A 18 -4.67 29.99 -6.86
CA LEU A 18 -4.04 28.73 -7.23
C LEU A 18 -4.42 27.72 -6.14
N PHE A 19 -5.20 26.71 -6.53
CA PHE A 19 -5.74 25.72 -5.61
C PHE A 19 -4.58 25.08 -4.87
N ASP A 20 -4.39 25.47 -3.62
CA ASP A 20 -3.74 24.62 -2.64
C ASP A 20 -4.64 23.38 -2.51
N SER A 21 -4.13 22.24 -2.93
CA SER A 21 -4.84 20.95 -2.99
C SER A 21 -5.24 20.42 -1.61
N GLY A 22 -4.89 21.14 -0.54
CA GLY A 22 -5.22 20.80 0.83
C GLY A 22 -6.72 20.85 1.13
N ILE A 23 -7.16 19.91 1.98
CA ILE A 23 -8.49 19.93 2.59
C ILE A 23 -8.60 20.91 3.77
N GLU A 24 -7.53 21.61 4.14
CA GLU A 24 -7.47 22.55 5.27
C GLU A 24 -8.61 23.59 5.27
N PRO A 25 -9.03 24.16 4.12
CA PRO A 25 -10.18 25.08 4.09
C PRO A 25 -11.52 24.41 4.48
N LEU A 26 -11.61 23.07 4.33
CA LEU A 26 -12.78 22.30 4.73
C LEU A 26 -12.76 21.92 6.21
N GLU A 27 -11.59 21.76 6.83
CA GLU A 27 -11.46 21.46 8.26
C GLU A 27 -12.01 22.60 9.14
N GLY A 28 -11.84 23.85 8.70
CA GLY A 28 -12.40 25.03 9.35
C GLY A 28 -13.84 25.38 8.94
N ALA A 29 -14.45 24.61 8.04
CA ALA A 29 -15.77 24.95 7.51
C ALA A 29 -16.89 24.74 8.55
N SER A 30 -17.93 25.57 8.48
CA SER A 30 -19.12 25.36 9.30
C SER A 30 -19.77 24.00 8.97
N GLY A 31 -20.38 23.35 9.95
CA GLY A 31 -21.05 22.05 9.73
C GLY A 31 -22.14 22.10 8.64
N ASN A 32 -22.77 23.25 8.43
CA ASN A 32 -23.73 23.44 7.34
C ASN A 32 -23.03 23.51 5.97
N THR A 33 -21.90 24.22 5.89
CA THR A 33 -21.07 24.30 4.68
C THR A 33 -20.53 22.92 4.32
N ALA A 34 -19.95 22.20 5.28
CA ALA A 34 -19.45 20.84 5.10
C ALA A 34 -20.57 19.90 4.60
N ARG A 35 -21.77 19.96 5.21
CA ARG A 35 -22.92 19.16 4.78
C ARG A 35 -23.33 19.46 3.33
N SER A 36 -23.42 20.73 2.95
CA SER A 36 -23.77 21.12 1.59
C SER A 36 -22.75 20.60 0.57
N ILE A 37 -21.46 20.66 0.90
CA ILE A 37 -20.38 20.13 0.05
C ILE A 37 -20.48 18.62 -0.07
N LEU A 38 -20.66 17.90 1.05
CA LEU A 38 -20.82 16.44 1.05
C LEU A 38 -22.02 16.00 0.20
N VAL A 39 -23.16 16.71 0.30
CA VAL A 39 -24.35 16.43 -0.53
C VAL A 39 -24.04 16.67 -2.01
N ALA A 40 -23.37 17.76 -2.35
CA ALA A 40 -22.98 18.05 -3.73
C ALA A 40 -22.03 17.00 -4.30
N LEU A 41 -21.02 16.55 -3.54
CA LEU A 41 -20.10 15.47 -3.92
C LEU A 41 -20.84 14.14 -4.13
N CYS A 42 -21.81 13.83 -3.28
CA CYS A 42 -22.61 12.60 -3.37
C CYS A 42 -23.67 12.61 -4.49
N VAL A 43 -23.76 13.68 -5.30
CA VAL A 43 -24.52 13.65 -6.56
C VAL A 43 -23.86 12.68 -7.54
N ASP A 44 -22.54 12.61 -7.56
CA ASP A 44 -21.80 11.63 -8.35
C ASP A 44 -21.93 10.23 -7.74
N ALA A 45 -22.28 9.25 -8.59
CA ALA A 45 -22.57 7.89 -8.15
C ALA A 45 -21.33 7.17 -7.58
N SER A 46 -20.16 7.39 -8.18
CA SER A 46 -18.90 6.78 -7.75
C SER A 46 -18.46 7.32 -6.39
N THR A 47 -18.54 8.64 -6.22
CA THR A 47 -18.24 9.33 -4.96
C THR A 47 -19.18 8.89 -3.85
N ARG A 48 -20.49 8.82 -4.14
CA ARG A 48 -21.50 8.33 -3.19
C ARG A 48 -21.23 6.89 -2.76
N GLU A 49 -20.90 5.99 -3.69
CA GLU A 49 -20.61 4.60 -3.36
C GLU A 49 -19.37 4.47 -2.46
N LYS A 50 -18.30 5.19 -2.78
CA LYS A 50 -17.08 5.25 -1.95
C LYS A 50 -17.37 5.78 -0.55
N ALA A 51 -18.15 6.86 -0.46
CA ALA A 51 -18.54 7.46 0.83
C ALA A 51 -19.35 6.48 1.69
N LEU A 52 -20.34 5.80 1.12
CA LEU A 52 -21.16 4.81 1.84
C LEU A 52 -20.32 3.61 2.28
N ARG A 53 -19.44 3.09 1.42
CA ARG A 53 -18.51 2.01 1.74
C ARG A 53 -17.65 2.37 2.96
N ASN A 54 -17.10 3.58 2.98
CA ASN A 54 -16.29 4.10 4.07
C ASN A 54 -17.11 4.27 5.36
N TYR A 55 -18.33 4.81 5.25
CA TYR A 55 -19.24 4.95 6.38
C TYR A 55 -19.55 3.61 7.05
N TYR A 56 -19.94 2.59 6.27
CA TYR A 56 -20.25 1.27 6.83
C TYR A 56 -19.03 0.59 7.48
N ARG A 57 -17.83 0.79 6.91
CA ARG A 57 -16.58 0.29 7.51
C ARG A 57 -16.32 0.93 8.88
N LEU A 58 -16.44 2.26 8.98
CA LEU A 58 -16.21 2.98 10.24
C LEU A 58 -17.24 2.60 11.30
N MET A 59 -18.51 2.51 10.91
CA MET A 59 -19.58 2.07 11.81
C MET A 59 -19.33 0.65 12.36
N HIS A 60 -18.87 -0.28 11.51
CA HIS A 60 -18.53 -1.63 11.93
C HIS A 60 -17.32 -1.66 12.87
N TYR A 61 -16.31 -0.82 12.62
CA TYR A 61 -15.15 -0.66 13.50
C TYR A 61 -15.57 -0.11 14.89
N GLU A 62 -16.41 0.92 14.95
CA GLU A 62 -16.95 1.45 16.20
C GLU A 62 -17.74 0.39 16.98
N GLN A 63 -18.55 -0.41 16.29
CA GLN A 63 -19.29 -1.51 16.90
C GLN A 63 -18.36 -2.57 17.51
N GLN A 64 -17.26 -2.91 16.82
CA GLN A 64 -16.26 -3.83 17.35
C GLN A 64 -15.58 -3.29 18.60
N LEU A 65 -15.23 -2.00 18.62
CA LEU A 65 -14.64 -1.37 19.80
C LEU A 65 -15.61 -1.41 21.00
N CYS A 66 -16.88 -1.07 20.78
CA CYS A 66 -17.91 -1.17 21.83
C CYS A 66 -18.05 -2.61 22.35
N GLY A 67 -18.10 -3.60 21.44
CA GLY A 67 -18.16 -5.02 21.82
C GLY A 67 -16.93 -5.46 22.62
N GLN A 68 -15.74 -5.02 22.21
CA GLN A 68 -14.48 -5.33 22.90
C GLN A 68 -14.40 -4.68 24.28
N GLU A 69 -14.93 -3.46 24.45
CA GLU A 69 -15.06 -2.81 25.75
C GLU A 69 -16.01 -3.56 26.67
N VAL A 70 -17.16 -4.04 26.17
CA VAL A 70 -18.11 -4.85 26.95
C VAL A 70 -17.46 -6.16 27.42
N ILE A 71 -16.76 -6.88 26.53
CA ILE A 71 -16.06 -8.13 26.88
C ILE A 71 -14.95 -7.87 27.91
N ARG A 72 -14.17 -6.80 27.72
CA ARG A 72 -13.09 -6.43 28.64
C ARG A 72 -13.63 -6.05 30.01
N ASN A 73 -14.71 -5.28 30.08
CA ASN A 73 -15.34 -4.88 31.33
C ASN A 73 -15.95 -6.09 32.06
N ALA A 74 -16.58 -7.02 31.32
CA ALA A 74 -17.06 -8.28 31.89
C ALA A 74 -15.91 -9.14 32.45
N SER A 75 -14.77 -9.18 31.77
CA SER A 75 -13.57 -9.93 32.19
C SER A 75 -12.78 -9.25 33.33
N ALA A 76 -12.89 -7.93 33.47
CA ALA A 76 -12.28 -7.18 34.57
C ALA A 76 -13.05 -7.37 35.89
N ILE A 77 -14.34 -7.69 35.84
CA ILE A 77 -15.15 -8.00 37.03
C ILE A 77 -14.67 -9.28 37.73
N THR A 78 -14.05 -10.21 37.01
CA THR A 78 -13.52 -11.46 37.58
C THR A 78 -12.05 -11.40 38.03
N THR A 79 -11.31 -10.32 37.71
CA THR A 79 -9.88 -10.22 38.00
C THR A 79 -9.55 -8.91 38.74
N THR A 80 -9.62 -8.95 40.06
CA THR A 80 -9.08 -7.88 40.92
C THR A 80 -7.55 -7.96 40.91
N MET A 81 -6.87 -7.06 40.19
CA MET A 81 -5.56 -6.43 40.50
C MET A 81 -4.98 -5.83 39.21
N GLY A 82 -4.62 -4.53 39.25
CA GLY A 82 -3.81 -3.88 38.21
C GLY A 82 -4.56 -2.83 37.39
N SER A 83 -4.65 -1.61 37.92
CA SER A 83 -5.09 -0.41 37.19
C SER A 83 -4.07 -0.05 36.10
N THR A 84 -4.16 -0.71 34.95
CA THR A 84 -3.37 -0.35 33.77
C THR A 84 -4.08 0.83 33.09
N LYS A 85 -3.42 2.00 33.09
CA LYS A 85 -3.90 3.25 32.49
C LYS A 85 -4.35 2.96 31.04
N ARG A 86 -5.61 3.25 30.72
CA ARG A 86 -6.22 3.02 29.40
C ARG A 86 -5.37 3.74 28.34
N LYS A 87 -4.85 3.00 27.36
CA LYS A 87 -4.34 3.60 26.12
C LYS A 87 -5.58 4.13 25.38
N ALA A 88 -5.64 5.44 25.14
CA ALA A 88 -6.69 6.00 24.30
C ALA A 88 -6.57 5.34 22.92
N VAL A 89 -7.66 4.77 22.43
CA VAL A 89 -7.71 4.30 21.04
C VAL A 89 -7.58 5.55 20.17
N GLY A 90 -6.59 5.57 19.28
CA GLY A 90 -6.38 6.71 18.39
C GLY A 90 -7.60 6.95 17.49
N GLU A 91 -7.68 8.14 16.90
CA GLU A 91 -8.71 8.45 15.92
C GLU A 91 -8.62 7.49 14.71
N PRO A 92 -9.71 6.79 14.33
CA PRO A 92 -9.70 5.89 13.20
C PRO A 92 -9.64 6.65 11.88
N LYS A 93 -8.70 6.25 11.03
CA LYS A 93 -8.49 6.78 9.68
C LYS A 93 -8.69 5.67 8.65
N ILE A 94 -9.04 6.05 7.42
CA ILE A 94 -9.12 5.11 6.29
C ILE A 94 -7.85 5.24 5.47
N CYS A 95 -7.19 4.12 5.24
CA CYS A 95 -5.98 4.08 4.43
C CYS A 95 -6.33 4.18 2.94
N LEU A 96 -5.76 5.14 2.23
CA LEU A 96 -5.92 5.32 0.78
C LEU A 96 -5.08 4.32 -0.04
N GLN A 97 -4.20 3.54 0.59
CA GLN A 97 -3.44 2.47 -0.06
C GLN A 97 -4.22 1.14 -0.11
N CYS A 98 -4.61 0.62 1.05
CA CYS A 98 -5.24 -0.69 1.18
C CYS A 98 -6.76 -0.63 1.45
N ASP A 99 -7.32 0.57 1.62
CA ASP A 99 -8.74 0.80 1.96
C ASP A 99 -9.18 0.22 3.32
N GLU A 100 -8.24 -0.15 4.18
CA GLU A 100 -8.50 -0.61 5.56
C GLU A 100 -8.53 0.55 6.56
N ILE A 101 -9.20 0.33 7.69
CA ILE A 101 -9.20 1.27 8.82
C ILE A 101 -7.97 1.02 9.66
N PHE A 102 -7.31 2.10 10.06
CA PHE A 102 -6.15 2.05 10.93
C PHE A 102 -6.17 3.21 11.93
N THR A 103 -5.41 3.06 13.00
CA THR A 103 -5.09 4.12 13.95
C THR A 103 -3.58 4.35 13.96
N GLU A 104 -3.15 5.55 14.35
CA GLU A 104 -1.73 5.92 14.34
C GLU A 104 -0.88 4.98 15.22
N ASP A 105 -1.44 4.50 16.33
CA ASP A 105 -0.75 3.58 17.25
C ASP A 105 -0.53 2.18 16.67
N GLN A 106 -1.25 1.82 15.59
CA GLN A 106 -1.11 0.55 14.88
C GLN A 106 -0.33 0.70 13.56
N ASN A 107 0.07 1.93 13.19
CA ASN A 107 0.66 2.24 11.89
C ASN A 107 2.17 1.95 11.80
N GLN A 108 2.52 0.70 12.03
CA GLN A 108 3.90 0.19 11.96
C GLN A 108 4.34 -0.01 10.51
N LEU A 109 5.65 -0.05 10.25
CA LEU A 109 6.15 -0.51 8.95
C LEU A 109 5.70 -1.97 8.72
N GLY A 110 5.10 -2.24 7.55
CA GLY A 110 4.56 -3.55 7.21
C GLY A 110 3.12 -3.79 7.70
N ALA A 111 2.50 -2.82 8.37
CA ALA A 111 1.07 -2.87 8.74
C ALA A 111 0.18 -2.79 7.49
N CYS A 112 0.58 -2.00 6.49
CA CYS A 112 -0.15 -1.86 5.23
C CYS A 112 0.47 -2.74 4.14
N TRP A 113 -0.39 -3.36 3.32
CA TRP A 113 0.00 -4.08 2.12
C TRP A 113 -0.82 -3.58 0.94
N TYR A 114 -0.17 -2.97 -0.04
CA TYR A 114 -0.84 -2.33 -1.17
C TYR A 114 -0.18 -2.67 -2.51
N HIS A 115 -0.85 -2.30 -3.59
CA HIS A 115 -0.32 -2.39 -4.94
C HIS A 115 0.03 -0.97 -5.41
N SER A 116 1.30 -0.74 -5.74
CA SER A 116 1.76 0.55 -6.29
C SER A 116 1.43 0.70 -7.77
N GLY A 117 1.29 -0.40 -8.50
CA GLY A 117 0.96 -0.42 -9.92
C GLY A 117 -0.52 -0.18 -10.17
N GLU A 118 -0.85 0.15 -11.42
CA GLU A 118 -2.24 0.22 -11.90
C GLU A 118 -2.85 -1.18 -12.05
N LEU A 119 -4.18 -1.25 -11.97
CA LEU A 119 -4.95 -2.46 -12.23
C LEU A 119 -5.44 -2.41 -13.68
N GLU A 120 -4.95 -3.31 -14.52
CA GLU A 120 -5.25 -3.34 -15.95
C GLU A 120 -6.10 -4.55 -16.33
N LEU A 121 -6.98 -4.37 -17.32
CA LEU A 121 -7.72 -5.47 -17.94
C LEU A 121 -6.76 -6.33 -18.75
N MET A 122 -6.61 -7.60 -18.37
CA MET A 122 -5.67 -8.54 -19.00
C MET A 122 -6.36 -9.74 -19.64
N ASP A 123 -7.57 -10.09 -19.18
CA ASP A 123 -8.34 -11.21 -19.71
C ASP A 123 -9.82 -10.82 -19.84
N GLU A 124 -10.17 -10.25 -21.00
CA GLU A 124 -11.55 -9.89 -21.32
C GLU A 124 -12.51 -11.10 -21.37
N SER A 125 -11.99 -12.31 -21.59
CA SER A 125 -12.81 -13.52 -21.69
C SER A 125 -13.34 -13.99 -20.33
N ALA A 126 -12.74 -13.52 -19.25
CA ALA A 126 -13.21 -13.73 -17.89
C ALA A 126 -14.38 -12.81 -17.49
N ILE A 127 -14.80 -11.89 -18.38
CA ILE A 127 -15.98 -11.05 -18.19
C ILE A 127 -17.15 -11.71 -18.93
N ASP A 128 -18.15 -12.13 -18.18
CA ASP A 128 -19.39 -12.68 -18.73
C ASP A 128 -20.16 -11.58 -19.47
N ARG A 129 -19.92 -11.48 -20.79
CA ARG A 129 -20.57 -10.49 -21.68
C ARG A 129 -21.02 -11.12 -22.98
N GLU A 130 -22.12 -10.61 -23.52
CA GLU A 130 -22.47 -10.86 -24.91
C GLU A 130 -21.56 -10.01 -25.82
N PRO A 131 -20.80 -10.61 -26.78
CA PRO A 131 -19.78 -9.91 -27.56
C PRO A 131 -20.24 -8.66 -28.33
N ALA A 132 -21.55 -8.51 -28.56
CA ALA A 132 -22.14 -7.39 -29.28
C ALA A 132 -22.59 -6.23 -28.38
N GLU A 133 -22.61 -6.40 -27.05
CA GLU A 133 -23.24 -5.43 -26.14
C GLU A 133 -22.27 -4.37 -25.59
N MET A 134 -20.95 -4.58 -25.66
CA MET A 134 -20.00 -3.67 -25.01
C MET A 134 -18.65 -3.61 -25.75
N ALA A 135 -18.15 -2.40 -26.01
CA ALA A 135 -16.83 -2.23 -26.60
C ALA A 135 -15.72 -2.53 -25.57
N LEU A 136 -14.50 -2.83 -26.04
CA LEU A 136 -13.36 -3.13 -25.17
C LEU A 136 -13.05 -2.01 -24.17
N TYR A 137 -13.17 -0.75 -24.60
CA TYR A 137 -12.89 0.42 -23.74
C TYR A 137 -13.94 0.61 -22.65
N ASP A 138 -15.14 0.01 -22.78
CA ASP A 138 -16.20 0.06 -21.78
C ASP A 138 -16.01 -1.01 -20.69
N LEU A 139 -15.07 -1.94 -20.87
CA LEU A 139 -14.79 -3.01 -19.91
C LEU A 139 -13.96 -2.55 -18.73
N ASP A 140 -13.14 -1.51 -18.90
CA ASP A 140 -12.26 -1.03 -17.84
C ASP A 140 -12.96 0.01 -16.96
N THR A 141 -13.99 -0.42 -16.25
CA THR A 141 -14.76 0.42 -15.31
C THR A 141 -14.70 -0.15 -13.90
N GLU A 142 -14.78 0.72 -12.89
CA GLU A 142 -14.78 0.32 -11.48
C GLU A 142 -15.82 -0.77 -11.13
N PRO A 143 -17.07 -0.71 -11.64
CA PRO A 143 -18.05 -1.78 -11.40
C PRO A 143 -17.63 -3.13 -11.99
N ILE A 144 -17.00 -3.13 -13.17
CA ILE A 144 -16.53 -4.36 -13.81
C ILE A 144 -15.30 -4.92 -13.09
N ARG A 145 -14.36 -4.06 -12.69
CA ARG A 145 -13.22 -4.44 -11.83
C ARG A 145 -13.67 -5.10 -10.53
N ALA A 146 -14.71 -4.58 -9.90
CA ALA A 146 -15.26 -5.14 -8.66
C ALA A 146 -15.97 -6.49 -8.87
N ARG A 147 -16.69 -6.65 -9.99
CA ARG A 147 -17.47 -7.87 -10.29
C ARG A 147 -16.62 -9.01 -10.86
N HIS A 148 -15.68 -8.69 -11.73
CA HIS A 148 -14.80 -9.62 -12.45
C HIS A 148 -13.30 -9.36 -12.21
N PRO A 149 -12.83 -9.27 -10.96
CA PRO A 149 -11.43 -8.93 -10.68
C PRO A 149 -10.41 -9.98 -11.15
N GLU A 150 -10.84 -11.18 -11.49
CA GLU A 150 -10.05 -12.20 -12.18
C GLU A 150 -9.64 -11.81 -13.61
N ALA A 151 -10.42 -10.95 -14.27
CA ALA A 151 -10.11 -10.38 -15.58
C ALA A 151 -8.97 -9.35 -15.53
N PHE A 152 -8.66 -8.85 -14.34
CA PHE A 152 -7.71 -7.75 -14.14
C PHE A 152 -6.45 -8.21 -13.41
N ARG A 153 -5.31 -7.58 -13.72
CA ARG A 153 -4.05 -7.81 -13.02
C ARG A 153 -3.35 -6.52 -12.65
N TRP A 154 -2.72 -6.53 -11.49
CA TRP A 154 -1.89 -5.44 -11.03
C TRP A 154 -0.56 -5.41 -11.78
N CYS A 155 -0.18 -4.27 -12.33
CA CYS A 155 1.06 -4.14 -13.10
C CYS A 155 2.32 -4.36 -12.26
N CYS A 156 2.25 -4.09 -10.95
CA CYS A 156 3.35 -4.28 -10.01
C CYS A 156 3.74 -5.72 -9.71
N CYS A 157 2.81 -6.68 -9.79
CA CYS A 157 3.11 -8.06 -9.43
C CYS A 157 2.41 -9.11 -10.30
N ARG A 158 1.63 -8.68 -11.28
CA ARG A 158 0.82 -9.51 -12.19
C ARG A 158 -0.20 -10.43 -11.51
N LYS A 159 -0.43 -10.24 -10.21
CA LYS A 159 -1.48 -10.91 -9.45
C LYS A 159 -2.85 -10.36 -9.84
N THR A 160 -3.89 -11.16 -9.64
CA THR A 160 -5.28 -10.80 -9.97
C THR A 160 -5.79 -9.63 -9.12
N GLY A 161 -6.86 -8.96 -9.56
CA GLY A 161 -7.43 -7.79 -8.86
C GLY A 161 -7.82 -8.06 -7.40
N LYS A 162 -8.20 -9.30 -7.07
CA LYS A 162 -8.55 -9.75 -5.70
C LYS A 162 -7.32 -10.00 -4.80
N ALA A 163 -6.11 -10.05 -5.34
CA ALA A 163 -4.94 -10.41 -4.57
C ALA A 163 -4.54 -9.32 -3.57
N ARG A 164 -4.09 -9.74 -2.39
CA ARG A 164 -3.46 -8.84 -1.40
C ARG A 164 -2.30 -8.07 -2.04
N GLY A 165 -2.09 -6.84 -1.57
CA GLY A 165 -0.98 -5.96 -1.96
C GLY A 165 0.38 -6.66 -1.98
N CYS A 166 1.23 -6.30 -2.94
CA CYS A 166 2.59 -6.82 -3.05
C CYS A 166 3.64 -5.98 -2.32
N THR A 167 3.32 -4.74 -1.97
CA THR A 167 4.25 -3.79 -1.37
C THR A 167 3.91 -3.59 0.11
N PRO A 168 4.84 -3.91 1.05
CA PRO A 168 4.66 -3.59 2.46
C PRO A 168 4.90 -2.09 2.70
N GLY A 169 4.21 -1.51 3.67
CA GLY A 169 4.43 -0.12 4.06
C GLY A 169 3.64 0.28 5.29
N ARG A 170 3.55 1.60 5.50
CA ARG A 170 2.65 2.22 6.48
C ARG A 170 1.34 2.58 5.82
N HIS A 171 0.27 2.61 6.59
CA HIS A 171 -0.99 3.17 6.14
C HIS A 171 -0.84 4.67 5.90
N GLU A 172 -1.43 5.15 4.80
CA GLU A 172 -1.47 6.56 4.43
C GLU A 172 -2.92 7.00 4.25
N SER A 173 -3.30 8.13 4.85
CA SER A 173 -4.64 8.74 4.75
C SER A 173 -4.65 10.04 3.95
N ASN A 174 -3.48 10.59 3.62
CA ASN A 174 -3.32 11.78 2.79
C ASN A 174 -3.29 11.40 1.30
N PRO A 175 -4.16 11.97 0.45
CA PRO A 175 -4.18 11.67 -0.99
C PRO A 175 -2.86 12.01 -1.69
N ASP A 176 -2.14 13.05 -1.25
CA ASP A 176 -0.91 13.50 -1.90
C ASP A 176 0.26 12.52 -1.68
N ARG A 177 0.25 11.83 -0.55
CA ARG A 177 1.27 10.83 -0.17
C ARG A 177 0.93 9.42 -0.61
N SER A 178 -0.25 9.24 -1.20
CA SER A 178 -0.73 7.92 -1.61
C SER A 178 0.09 7.36 -2.78
N LYS A 179 0.70 6.18 -2.62
CA LYS A 179 1.48 5.49 -3.68
C LYS A 179 0.66 4.51 -4.53
N LYS A 180 -0.63 4.30 -4.21
CA LYS A 180 -1.52 3.34 -4.90
C LYS A 180 -1.75 3.75 -6.35
N GLY A 181 -1.55 2.83 -7.28
CA GLY A 181 -1.85 3.04 -8.69
C GLY A 181 -0.99 4.09 -9.39
N ARG A 182 0.16 4.48 -8.83
CA ARG A 182 1.06 5.46 -9.47
C ARG A 182 2.05 4.84 -10.46
N GLY A 183 2.18 3.51 -10.49
CA GLY A 183 3.05 2.81 -11.44
C GLY A 183 4.55 3.04 -11.22
N ASP A 184 4.93 3.84 -10.23
CA ASP A 184 6.32 4.22 -10.00
C ASP A 184 7.01 3.23 -9.05
N PHE A 185 7.97 2.48 -9.58
CA PHE A 185 8.84 1.58 -8.82
C PHE A 185 10.14 2.27 -8.38
N SER A 186 10.37 3.53 -8.78
CA SER A 186 11.64 4.22 -8.55
C SER A 186 11.81 4.77 -7.13
N ASP A 187 10.74 4.82 -6.33
CA ASP A 187 10.74 5.25 -4.91
C ASP A 187 10.84 4.07 -3.92
N LEU A 188 11.53 2.98 -4.27
CA LEU A 188 12.06 2.08 -3.25
C LEU A 188 13.34 2.71 -2.73
N ASP A 189 13.17 3.70 -1.86
CA ASP A 189 14.25 4.35 -1.12
C ASP A 189 15.19 3.29 -0.53
N GLU A 190 16.44 3.31 -0.99
CA GLU A 190 17.61 2.56 -0.48
C GLU A 190 18.05 3.06 0.92
N ASP A 191 17.21 3.86 1.58
CA ASP A 191 17.53 4.71 2.73
C ASP A 191 17.06 4.12 4.08
N SER A 192 16.76 2.81 4.14
CA SER A 192 16.37 2.13 5.38
C SER A 192 17.40 1.09 5.87
N LEU A 193 18.62 1.12 5.34
CA LEU A 193 19.73 0.29 5.82
C LEU A 193 20.76 1.08 6.63
N ASP A 194 20.33 2.07 7.42
CA ASP A 194 21.13 2.55 8.55
C ASP A 194 20.96 1.56 9.72
N LEU A 195 21.64 0.42 9.59
CA LEU A 195 21.96 -0.42 10.74
C LEU A 195 23.10 0.26 11.50
N ASP A 196 22.72 0.91 12.59
CA ASP A 196 23.54 1.29 13.74
C ASP A 196 24.64 0.27 14.03
N ASP A 197 25.84 0.53 13.51
CA ASP A 197 27.09 -0.17 13.83
C ASP A 197 27.59 0.34 15.18
N THR A 198 26.99 -0.19 16.25
CA THR A 198 27.50 -0.07 17.61
C THR A 198 27.84 -1.45 18.17
N SER A 199 29.07 -1.90 17.89
CA SER A 199 29.79 -2.83 18.77
C SER A 199 31.24 -2.37 18.85
N LEU A 200 31.54 -1.52 19.83
CA LEU A 200 32.17 -1.89 21.10
C LEU A 200 33.67 -2.22 20.92
N ASP A 201 34.46 -1.26 21.40
CA ASP A 201 35.89 -1.31 21.69
C ASP A 201 36.28 -2.42 22.69
N ASP A 202 37.60 -2.61 22.79
CA ASP A 202 38.43 -3.32 23.78
C ASP A 202 38.66 -4.83 23.57
N ASP A 203 39.86 -5.22 23.13
CA ASP A 203 40.98 -5.47 24.05
C ASP A 203 42.31 -5.69 23.31
N ASP A 204 43.37 -5.14 23.90
CA ASP A 204 44.80 -5.20 23.57
C ASP A 204 45.39 -6.62 23.55
N ASP A 205 46.47 -6.82 22.77
CA ASP A 205 47.80 -7.23 23.30
C ASP A 205 48.83 -7.47 22.17
N ASP A 206 49.86 -6.61 22.20
CA ASP A 206 51.31 -6.81 22.09
C ASP A 206 52.01 -7.49 20.88
N ASP A 207 52.85 -6.64 20.24
CA ASP A 207 54.28 -6.77 19.92
C ASP A 207 54.84 -8.03 19.22
N ASP A 208 55.43 -7.83 18.03
CA ASP A 208 56.90 -7.83 17.85
C ASP A 208 57.30 -7.63 16.36
N ASP A 209 58.02 -6.54 16.12
CA ASP A 209 59.28 -6.41 15.37
C ASP A 209 59.51 -6.99 13.94
N ASP A 210 59.85 -6.04 13.06
CA ASP A 210 61.09 -5.97 12.25
C ASP A 210 61.11 -6.42 10.77
N ASP A 211 61.38 -5.40 9.94
CA ASP A 211 62.15 -5.31 8.70
C ASP A 211 61.97 -6.29 7.52
N GLY A 212 61.72 -5.71 6.33
CA GLY A 212 62.30 -6.26 5.10
C GLY A 212 61.58 -6.04 3.77
N ASP A 213 61.96 -4.94 3.10
CA ASP A 213 62.28 -4.87 1.66
C ASP A 213 61.19 -4.84 0.57
N SER A 214 61.57 -4.08 -0.46
CA SER A 214 60.83 -3.47 -1.56
C SER A 214 60.51 -4.43 -2.70
N SER A 215 59.38 -4.24 -3.40
CA SER A 215 59.35 -4.08 -4.87
C SER A 215 57.93 -3.95 -5.43
N GLU A 216 57.90 -3.37 -6.62
CA GLU A 216 56.83 -2.68 -7.32
C GLU A 216 55.84 -3.59 -8.09
N HIS A 217 54.73 -2.95 -8.51
CA HIS A 217 53.85 -3.22 -9.67
C HIS A 217 52.46 -3.86 -9.46
N SER A 218 51.43 -3.05 -9.73
CA SER A 218 50.08 -3.44 -10.18
C SER A 218 50.04 -3.63 -11.72
N PRO A 219 48.90 -3.91 -12.41
CA PRO A 219 47.66 -4.64 -12.06
C PRO A 219 47.25 -5.69 -13.15
N GLY A 220 46.17 -6.47 -12.97
CA GLY A 220 45.44 -7.08 -14.10
C GLY A 220 44.52 -8.29 -13.86
N SER A 221 43.19 -8.03 -13.98
CA SER A 221 42.17 -8.80 -14.74
C SER A 221 41.95 -10.32 -14.47
N SER A 222 40.85 -10.72 -13.83
CA SER A 222 39.49 -11.03 -14.38
C SER A 222 39.31 -12.46 -14.90
N ASN A 223 38.31 -13.18 -14.34
CA ASN A 223 37.34 -14.10 -14.97
C ASN A 223 36.99 -15.28 -14.04
N HIS A 224 35.79 -15.26 -13.45
CA HIS A 224 35.19 -16.40 -12.74
C HIS A 224 33.76 -16.62 -13.24
N ASP A 225 33.64 -17.35 -14.35
CA ASP A 225 32.38 -17.87 -14.90
C ASP A 225 32.46 -19.40 -14.88
N ASP A 226 32.02 -20.06 -13.79
CA ASP A 226 31.88 -21.54 -13.78
C ASP A 226 30.93 -22.08 -12.69
N MET A 227 29.87 -21.33 -12.35
CA MET A 227 28.89 -21.74 -11.30
C MET A 227 27.50 -22.12 -11.83
N HIS A 228 27.30 -22.20 -13.16
CA HIS A 228 25.97 -22.46 -13.74
C HIS A 228 25.74 -23.90 -14.25
N HIS A 229 26.77 -24.73 -14.39
CA HIS A 229 26.60 -26.09 -14.93
C HIS A 229 26.33 -27.18 -13.88
N HIS A 230 26.64 -26.94 -12.60
CA HIS A 230 26.45 -27.97 -11.57
C HIS A 230 25.01 -28.06 -11.02
N HIS A 231 24.25 -26.96 -11.03
CA HIS A 231 22.89 -26.97 -10.47
C HIS A 231 21.86 -27.66 -11.39
N GLN A 232 22.05 -27.60 -12.71
CA GLN A 232 21.10 -28.18 -13.66
C GLN A 232 21.16 -29.72 -13.71
N GLN A 233 22.30 -30.33 -13.34
CA GLN A 233 22.46 -31.79 -13.34
C GLN A 233 21.86 -32.46 -12.09
N GLN A 234 21.74 -31.76 -10.96
CA GLN A 234 21.14 -32.32 -9.73
C GLN A 234 19.61 -32.42 -9.78
N GLN A 235 18.91 -31.59 -10.57
CA GLN A 235 17.44 -31.62 -10.60
C GLN A 235 16.87 -32.80 -11.43
N GLN A 236 17.64 -33.39 -12.34
CA GLN A 236 17.14 -34.48 -13.21
C GLN A 236 17.13 -35.87 -12.53
N GLN A 237 17.81 -36.04 -11.39
CA GLN A 237 17.87 -37.35 -10.71
C GLN A 237 16.73 -37.61 -9.71
N GLN A 238 15.85 -36.63 -9.44
CA GLN A 238 14.80 -36.76 -8.42
C GLN A 238 13.39 -37.09 -8.96
N GLN A 239 13.22 -37.33 -10.26
CA GLN A 239 11.91 -37.62 -10.86
C GLN A 239 11.81 -39.03 -11.45
N GLN A 240 11.95 -40.07 -10.61
CA GLN A 240 11.32 -41.37 -10.90
C GLN A 240 10.82 -42.04 -9.60
N PRO A 241 9.51 -42.31 -9.51
CA PRO A 241 9.02 -43.40 -8.68
C PRO A 241 8.50 -44.59 -9.51
N GLN A 242 8.66 -45.74 -8.88
CA GLN A 242 8.66 -47.10 -9.39
C GLN A 242 7.27 -47.64 -9.75
N GLN A 243 7.22 -48.50 -10.77
CA GLN A 243 6.03 -49.28 -11.10
C GLN A 243 5.92 -50.52 -10.20
N HIS A 244 4.79 -50.68 -9.50
CA HIS A 244 4.45 -51.90 -8.77
C HIS A 244 3.52 -52.80 -9.61
N SER A 245 3.94 -54.05 -9.83
CA SER A 245 3.07 -55.14 -10.31
C SER A 245 2.28 -55.77 -9.15
N PRO A 246 1.03 -56.23 -9.35
CA PRO A 246 0.30 -56.99 -8.34
C PRO A 246 0.42 -58.50 -8.57
N ALA A 247 0.65 -59.26 -7.51
CA ALA A 247 0.53 -60.72 -7.51
C ALA A 247 -0.32 -61.21 -6.32
N ASN A 248 -1.43 -61.85 -6.69
CA ASN A 248 -2.15 -62.95 -6.04
C ASN A 248 -2.70 -62.86 -4.60
N GLY A 249 -3.98 -63.21 -4.51
CA GLY A 249 -4.61 -63.75 -3.31
C GLY A 249 -6.02 -64.27 -3.62
N ARG A 250 -6.13 -65.56 -3.95
CA ARG A 250 -7.38 -66.31 -4.15
C ARG A 250 -7.50 -67.27 -2.97
N HIS A 251 -8.55 -67.16 -2.17
CA HIS A 251 -9.37 -68.23 -1.56
C HIS A 251 -10.30 -67.65 -0.48
#